data_AF-A0A661H3U5-F1
#
_entry.id   AF-A0A661H3U5-F1
#
_cell.length_a   1.000
_cell.length_b   1.000
_cell.length_c   1.000
_cell.angle_alpha   90.00
_cell.angle_beta   90.00
_cell.angle_gamma   90.00
#
_symmetry.space_group_name_H-M   'P 1'
#
loop_
_entity.id
_entity.type
_entity.pdbx_description
1 polymer ?
#
loop_
_entity_poly.entity_id
_entity_poly.type
_entity_poly.pdbx_seq_one_letter_code
_entity_poly.pdbx_strand_id
1 'polypeptide(L)'
;MTEYELADSIASMIAVLLTWTGMSFTFLTAYLITAYTVGKALTSSQTIMINVFFCIYQIMTSNGVYTSGSRYLEFVQEIRRLNPDRQYSFNELSLYIGVALPAIVTIIAMKFMWDIRKQKTK
;
A
#
# COMPACT_ATOMS: atom_id res chain seq x y z
N MET A 1 25.90 -6.43 -16.21
CA MET A 1 24.48 -6.79 -16.28
C MET A 1 24.11 -6.83 -17.75
N THR A 2 23.62 -7.96 -18.26
CA THR A 2 23.15 -8.04 -19.63
C THR A 2 21.79 -7.33 -19.77
N GLU A 3 21.38 -6.96 -20.99
CA GLU A 3 20.06 -6.35 -21.22
C GLU A 3 18.91 -7.25 -20.73
N TYR A 4 19.10 -8.56 -20.84
CA TYR A 4 18.16 -9.56 -20.33
C TYR A 4 18.07 -9.53 -18.80
N GLU A 5 19.20 -9.54 -18.09
CA GLU A 5 19.24 -9.46 -16.62
C GLU A 5 18.57 -8.18 -16.10
N LEU A 6 18.74 -7.07 -16.82
CA LEU A 6 18.13 -5.79 -16.47
C LEU A 6 16.60 -5.82 -16.67
N ALA A 7 16.13 -6.38 -17.79
CA ALA A 7 14.70 -6.54 -18.06
C ALA A 7 14.02 -7.48 -17.04
N ASP A 8 14.67 -8.59 -16.68
CA ASP A 8 14.17 -9.55 -15.69
C ASP A 8 14.13 -8.94 -14.27
N SER A 9 15.16 -8.15 -13.92
CA SER A 9 15.20 -7.41 -12.66
C SER A 9 14.05 -6.41 -12.54
N ILE A 10 13.76 -5.66 -13.62
CA ILE A 10 12.61 -4.74 -13.66
C ILE A 10 11.29 -5.49 -13.48
N ALA A 11 11.08 -6.56 -14.24
CA ALA A 11 9.85 -7.35 -14.18
C ALA A 11 9.62 -7.88 -12.76
N SER A 12 10.67 -8.39 -12.13
CA SER A 12 10.66 -8.84 -10.74
C SER A 12 10.29 -7.73 -9.76
N MET A 13 10.86 -6.52 -9.91
CA MET A 13 10.53 -5.39 -9.04
C MET A 13 9.08 -4.92 -9.20
N ILE A 14 8.57 -4.90 -10.44
CA ILE A 14 7.16 -4.57 -10.70
C ILE A 14 6.24 -5.61 -10.03
N ALA A 15 6.56 -6.89 -10.13
CA ALA A 15 5.79 -7.95 -9.47
C ALA A 15 5.76 -7.79 -7.94
N VAL A 16 6.88 -7.42 -7.33
CA VAL A 16 6.96 -7.13 -5.88
C VAL A 16 6.11 -5.92 -5.51
N LEU A 17 6.15 -4.84 -6.29
CA LEU A 17 5.31 -3.66 -6.07
C LEU A 17 3.82 -3.97 -6.17
N LEU A 18 3.42 -4.76 -7.18
CA LEU A 18 2.04 -5.21 -7.34
C LEU A 18 1.61 -6.12 -6.17
N THR A 19 2.52 -6.96 -5.67
CA THR A 19 2.27 -7.82 -4.51
C THR A 19 1.98 -6.98 -3.26
N TRP A 20 2.82 -5.99 -2.95
CA TRP A 20 2.58 -5.09 -1.82
C TRP A 20 1.26 -4.32 -1.94
N THR A 21 0.96 -3.85 -3.15
CA THR A 21 -0.30 -3.15 -3.45
C THR A 21 -1.51 -4.07 -3.24
N GLY A 22 -1.46 -5.30 -3.76
CA GLY A 22 -2.52 -6.30 -3.60
C GLY A 22 -2.72 -6.72 -2.15
N MET A 23 -1.65 -6.85 -1.37
CA MET A 23 -1.74 -7.10 0.07
C MET A 23 -2.44 -5.95 0.78
N SER A 24 -2.08 -4.69 0.49
CA SER A 24 -2.75 -3.53 1.08
C SER A 24 -4.26 -3.52 0.79
N PHE A 25 -4.67 -3.79 -0.46
CA PHE A 25 -6.08 -3.89 -0.82
C PHE A 25 -6.80 -5.04 -0.10
N THR A 26 -6.13 -6.17 0.08
CA THR A 26 -6.68 -7.35 0.77
C THR A 26 -6.97 -7.02 2.24
N PHE A 27 -6.00 -6.46 2.96
CA PHE A 27 -6.18 -6.07 4.36
C PHE A 27 -7.21 -4.95 4.53
N LEU A 28 -7.19 -3.96 3.64
CA LEU A 28 -8.21 -2.90 3.61
C LEU A 28 -9.62 -3.49 3.46
N THR A 29 -9.81 -4.40 2.50
CA THR A 29 -11.11 -5.01 2.25
C THR A 29 -11.57 -5.85 3.43
N ALA A 30 -10.69 -6.66 4.02
CA ALA A 30 -10.98 -7.42 5.23
C ALA A 30 -11.38 -6.51 6.41
N TYR A 31 -10.69 -5.39 6.58
CA TYR A 31 -11.00 -4.39 7.60
C TYR A 31 -12.37 -3.74 7.38
N LEU A 32 -12.67 -3.30 6.15
CA LEU A 32 -13.96 -2.70 5.80
C LEU A 32 -15.14 -3.68 5.95
N ILE A 33 -14.95 -4.94 5.55
CA ILE A 33 -15.96 -6.00 5.74
C ILE A 33 -16.18 -6.24 7.22
N THR A 34 -15.12 -6.32 8.03
CA THR A 34 -15.22 -6.48 9.49
C THR A 34 -15.99 -5.32 10.11
N ALA A 35 -15.68 -4.08 9.70
CA ALA A 35 -16.37 -2.89 10.16
C ALA A 35 -17.86 -2.94 9.80
N TYR A 36 -18.21 -3.30 8.57
CA TYR A 36 -19.60 -3.34 8.11
C TYR A 36 -20.43 -4.46 8.76
N THR A 37 -19.85 -5.66 8.89
CA THR A 37 -20.57 -6.86 9.33
C THR A 37 -20.71 -6.96 10.85
N VAL A 38 -19.61 -6.75 11.59
CA VAL A 38 -19.56 -6.97 13.04
C VAL A 38 -19.16 -5.71 13.81
N GLY A 39 -18.87 -4.60 13.14
CA GLY A 39 -18.43 -3.35 13.77
C GLY A 39 -19.30 -2.90 14.94
N LYS A 40 -20.64 -3.04 14.83
CA LYS A 40 -21.61 -2.64 15.88
C LYS A 40 -21.63 -3.56 17.12
N ALA A 41 -21.07 -4.76 17.01
CA ALA A 41 -21.00 -5.74 18.09
C ALA A 41 -19.64 -5.71 18.81
N LEU A 42 -18.62 -5.10 18.22
CA LEU A 42 -17.28 -5.05 18.79
C LEU A 42 -17.20 -4.15 20.02
N THR A 43 -16.57 -4.67 21.08
CA THR A 43 -16.21 -3.88 22.25
C THR A 43 -15.14 -2.84 21.89
N SER A 44 -14.96 -1.83 22.75
CA SER A 44 -13.92 -0.82 22.54
C SER A 44 -12.53 -1.42 22.50
N SER A 45 -12.23 -2.39 23.37
CA SER A 45 -10.94 -3.09 23.38
C SER A 45 -10.72 -3.89 22.09
N GLN A 46 -11.73 -4.61 21.60
CA GLN A 46 -11.62 -5.36 20.33
C GLN A 46 -11.38 -4.42 19.14
N THR A 47 -12.08 -3.27 19.12
CA THR A 47 -11.90 -2.29 18.05
C THR A 47 -10.49 -1.68 18.07
N ILE A 48 -9.99 -1.31 19.25
CA ILE A 48 -8.62 -0.77 19.38
C ILE A 48 -7.62 -1.80 18.87
N MET A 49 -7.76 -3.07 19.28
CA MET A 49 -6.89 -4.14 18.83
C MET A 49 -6.90 -4.30 17.30
N ILE A 50 -8.09 -4.36 16.68
CA ILE A 50 -8.22 -4.48 15.22
C ILE A 50 -7.60 -3.25 14.51
N ASN A 51 -7.83 -2.05 15.03
CA ASN A 51 -7.26 -0.82 14.48
C ASN A 51 -5.74 -0.81 14.57
N VAL A 52 -5.17 -1.23 15.70
CA VAL A 52 -3.71 -1.30 15.88
C VAL A 52 -3.11 -2.29 14.90
N PHE A 53 -3.66 -3.51 14.78
CA PHE A 53 -3.17 -4.47 13.80
C PHE A 53 -3.29 -3.95 12.37
N PHE A 54 -4.43 -3.35 12.01
CA PHE A 54 -4.61 -2.75 10.70
C PHE A 54 -3.58 -1.66 10.41
N CYS A 55 -3.31 -0.76 11.36
CA CYS A 55 -2.27 0.25 11.23
C CYS A 55 -0.88 -0.34 11.05
N ILE A 56 -0.51 -1.36 11.85
CA ILE A 56 0.79 -2.05 11.73
C ILE A 56 0.93 -2.65 10.34
N TYR A 57 -0.08 -3.39 9.86
CA TYR A 57 -0.07 -3.96 8.51
C TYR A 57 0.02 -2.88 7.44
N GLN A 58 -0.71 -1.78 7.59
CA GLN A 58 -0.61 -0.71 6.62
C GLN A 58 0.79 -0.11 6.59
N ILE A 59 1.39 0.17 7.74
CA ILE A 59 2.76 0.70 7.82
C ILE A 59 3.75 -0.27 7.17
N MET A 60 3.62 -1.58 7.41
CA MET A 60 4.45 -2.60 6.77
C MET A 60 4.30 -2.58 5.24
N THR A 61 3.06 -2.53 4.73
CA THR A 61 2.84 -2.46 3.28
C THR A 61 3.35 -1.16 2.66
N SER A 62 3.13 -0.01 3.30
CA SER A 62 3.67 1.28 2.85
C SER A 62 5.19 1.29 2.84
N ASN A 63 5.83 0.69 3.83
CA ASN A 63 7.29 0.52 3.85
C ASN A 63 7.77 -0.43 2.73
N GLY A 64 7.05 -1.52 2.47
CA GLY A 64 7.32 -2.45 1.37
C GLY A 64 7.22 -1.78 -0.01
N VAL A 65 6.17 -0.96 -0.22
CA VAL A 65 6.00 -0.14 -1.44
C VAL A 65 7.14 0.87 -1.57
N TYR A 66 7.46 1.60 -0.49
CA TYR A 66 8.54 2.58 -0.53
C TYR A 66 9.88 1.94 -0.86
N THR A 67 10.29 0.91 -0.13
CA THR A 67 11.60 0.26 -0.31
C THR A 67 11.74 -0.40 -1.68
N SER A 68 10.70 -1.11 -2.14
CA SER A 68 10.70 -1.74 -3.47
C SER A 68 10.65 -0.69 -4.59
N GLY A 69 9.88 0.39 -4.37
CA GLY A 69 9.72 1.47 -5.33
C GLY A 69 10.97 2.35 -5.46
N SER A 70 11.68 2.60 -4.37
CA SER A 70 12.99 3.28 -4.41
C SER A 70 14.01 2.49 -5.23
N ARG A 71 14.09 1.17 -5.01
CA ARG A 71 14.95 0.30 -5.82
C ARG A 71 14.54 0.30 -7.29
N TYR A 72 13.24 0.23 -7.58
CA TYR A 72 12.74 0.32 -8.95
C TYR A 72 13.10 1.67 -9.60
N LEU A 73 13.04 2.76 -8.85
CA LEU A 73 13.45 4.08 -9.33
C LEU A 73 14.94 4.13 -9.68
N GLU A 74 15.81 3.54 -8.86
CA GLU A 74 17.25 3.43 -9.14
C GLU A 74 17.49 2.70 -10.47
N PHE A 75 16.80 1.58 -10.70
CA PHE A 75 16.89 0.85 -11.98
C PHE A 75 16.39 1.68 -13.17
N VAL A 76 15.26 2.38 -13.02
CA VAL A 76 14.71 3.26 -14.06
C VAL A 76 15.69 4.39 -14.41
N GLN A 77 16.34 4.98 -13.41
CA GLN A 77 17.35 6.03 -13.60
C GLN A 77 18.58 5.48 -14.34
N GLU A 78 19.05 4.30 -14.00
CA GLU A 78 20.18 3.67 -14.68
C GLU A 78 19.87 3.34 -16.14
N ILE A 79 18.65 2.86 -16.43
CA ILE A 79 18.24 2.60 -17.82
C ILE A 79 18.12 3.89 -18.62
N ARG A 80 17.59 4.97 -18.02
CA ARG A 80 17.54 6.27 -18.71
C ARG A 80 18.94 6.80 -19.05
N ARG A 81 19.96 6.46 -18.26
CA ARG A 81 21.36 6.79 -18.60
C ARG A 81 21.85 5.99 -19.81
N LEU A 82 21.48 4.70 -19.88
CA LEU A 82 21.88 3.81 -20.98
C LEU A 82 21.09 4.05 -22.28
N ASN A 83 19.82 4.43 -22.17
CA ASN A 83 18.92 4.69 -23.29
C ASN A 83 18.00 5.89 -22.97
N PRO A 84 18.45 7.12 -23.29
CA PRO A 84 17.73 8.35 -22.95
C PRO A 84 16.38 8.51 -23.64
N ASP A 85 16.22 7.90 -24.83
CA ASP A 85 14.99 7.99 -25.63
C ASP A 85 13.86 7.13 -25.04
N ARG A 86 14.20 6.19 -24.15
CA ARG A 86 13.21 5.31 -23.52
C ARG A 86 12.44 6.04 -22.42
N GLN A 87 11.17 6.32 -22.69
CA GLN A 87 10.29 6.94 -21.72
C GLN A 87 9.84 5.96 -20.63
N TYR A 88 10.09 6.32 -19.37
CA TYR A 88 9.55 5.64 -18.20
C TYR A 88 8.64 6.59 -17.43
N SER A 89 7.42 6.17 -17.10
CA SER A 89 6.47 7.01 -16.35
C SER A 89 6.78 7.06 -14.85
N PHE A 90 7.46 6.05 -14.32
CA PHE A 90 7.77 5.97 -12.89
C PHE A 90 8.84 6.99 -12.51
N ASN A 91 8.55 7.78 -11.47
CA ASN A 91 9.40 8.85 -10.96
C ASN A 91 9.22 8.98 -9.42
N GLU A 92 10.00 9.86 -8.80
CA GLU A 92 9.92 10.12 -7.35
C GLU A 92 8.50 10.51 -6.89
N LEU A 93 7.81 11.33 -7.68
CA LEU A 93 6.44 11.72 -7.37
C LEU A 93 5.50 10.50 -7.33
N SER A 94 5.65 9.58 -8.29
CA SER A 94 4.88 8.33 -8.34
C SER A 94 5.14 7.45 -7.11
N LEU A 95 6.40 7.39 -6.66
CA LEU A 95 6.78 6.68 -5.45
C LEU A 95 6.11 7.29 -4.21
N TYR A 96 6.19 8.61 -4.04
CA TYR A 96 5.59 9.28 -2.88
C TYR A 96 4.05 9.18 -2.89
N ILE A 97 3.41 9.31 -4.05
CA ILE A 97 1.97 9.08 -4.19
C ILE A 97 1.61 7.64 -3.81
N GLY A 98 2.39 6.65 -4.25
CA GLY A 98 2.20 5.24 -3.93
C GLY A 98 2.25 4.93 -2.43
N VAL A 99 2.96 5.74 -1.64
CA VAL A 99 3.06 5.61 -0.18
C VAL A 99 2.02 6.45 0.56
N ALA A 100 1.71 7.64 0.04
CA ALA A 100 0.74 8.55 0.64
C ALA A 100 -0.70 8.06 0.49
N LEU A 101 -1.05 7.48 -0.67
CA LEU A 101 -2.41 7.03 -0.94
C LEU A 101 -2.87 5.95 0.06
N PRO A 102 -2.10 4.89 0.36
CA PRO A 102 -2.51 3.92 1.37
C PRO A 102 -2.65 4.53 2.78
N ALA A 103 -1.83 5.52 3.15
CA ALA A 103 -1.96 6.20 4.44
C ALA A 103 -3.29 6.97 4.56
N ILE A 104 -3.68 7.70 3.51
CA ILE A 104 -4.96 8.41 3.44
C ILE A 104 -6.12 7.40 3.53
N VAL A 105 -6.03 6.30 2.78
CA VAL A 105 -7.05 5.24 2.76
C VAL A 105 -7.21 4.60 4.13
N THR A 106 -6.12 4.38 4.88
CA THR A 106 -6.19 3.87 6.26
C THR A 106 -6.91 4.82 7.20
N ILE A 107 -6.66 6.12 7.12
CA ILE A 107 -7.36 7.12 7.94
C ILE A 107 -8.87 7.09 7.63
N ILE A 108 -9.23 7.04 6.35
CA ILE A 108 -10.63 6.96 5.90
C ILE A 108 -11.29 5.66 6.39
N ALA A 109 -10.60 4.53 6.29
CA ALA A 109 -11.10 3.23 6.74
C ALA A 109 -11.34 3.23 8.27
N MET A 110 -10.40 3.75 9.05
CA MET A 110 -10.56 3.86 10.51
C MET A 110 -11.74 4.76 10.88
N LYS A 111 -11.92 5.87 10.16
CA LYS A 111 -13.09 6.73 10.32
C LYS A 111 -14.39 5.96 10.01
N PHE A 112 -14.42 5.18 8.94
CA PHE A 112 -15.58 4.35 8.58
C PHE A 112 -15.95 3.37 9.71
N MET A 113 -14.97 2.65 10.27
CA MET A 113 -15.18 1.75 11.42
C MET A 113 -15.78 2.50 12.63
N TRP A 114 -15.27 3.69 12.90
CA TRP A 114 -15.78 4.54 13.99
C TRP A 114 -17.22 5.02 13.74
N ASP A 115 -17.54 5.43 12.52
CA ASP A 115 -18.88 5.89 12.15
C ASP A 115 -19.91 4.77 12.26
N ILE A 116 -19.58 3.54 11.82
CA ILE A 116 -20.46 2.37 11.98
C ILE A 116 -20.74 2.07 13.45
N ARG A 117 -19.74 2.20 14.33
CA ARG A 117 -19.90 1.99 15.77
C ARG A 117 -20.82 3.02 16.42
N LYS A 118 -20.73 4.29 16.01
CA LYS A 118 -21.52 5.39 16.59
C LYS A 118 -22.99 5.40 16.18
N GLN A 119 -23.38 4.72 15.10
CA GLN A 119 -24.79 4.59 14.70
C GLN A 119 -25.70 3.95 15.77
N LYS A 120 -25.13 3.30 16.80
CA LYS A 120 -25.91 2.71 17.90
C LYS A 120 -26.37 3.71 18.97
N THR A 121 -25.85 4.94 18.96
CA THR A 121 -26.09 5.95 20.01
C THR A 121 -27.15 6.99 19.61
N LYS A 122 -27.90 6.75 18.52
CA LYS A 122 -29.10 7.50 18.13
C LYS A 122 -30.25 6.51 17.99
#